data_AF-A0A7V5FVJ6-F1
#
_entry.id   AF-A0A7V5FVJ6-F1
#
_cell.length_a   1.000
_cell.length_b   1.000
_cell.length_c   1.000
_cell.angle_alpha   90.00
_cell.angle_beta   90.00
_cell.angle_gamma   90.00
#
_symmetry.space_group_name_H-M   'P 1'
#
loop_
_entity.id
_entity.type
_entity.pdbx_description
1 polymer ?
#
loop_
_entity_poly.entity_id
_entity_poly.type
_entity_poly.pdbx_seq_one_letter_code
_entity_poly.pdbx_strand_id
1 'polypeptide(L)'
;MSEHDARAIDQLGRTFLLHANTPLNLGSLEKPDGSARLVGQCGDAIKIDLKVRGDVIDEICVLPEGCVFTRVCASVVSELADKKSLDQALEIEPEQIRDILGDLPEDHLHCARLAVNTLGEAIAEVLRKKAETS
;
A
#
# COMPACT_ATOMS: atom_id res chain seq x y z
N MET A 1 17.68 -12.48 7.94
CA MET A 1 17.80 -11.95 6.56
C MET A 1 18.61 -12.97 5.79
N SER A 2 18.06 -13.55 4.73
CA SER A 2 18.77 -14.58 3.96
C SER A 2 19.83 -13.92 3.07
N GLU A 3 20.88 -14.66 2.71
CA GLU A 3 21.90 -14.19 1.76
C GLU A 3 21.31 -13.89 0.36
N HIS A 4 20.13 -14.44 0.05
CA HIS A 4 19.39 -14.19 -1.18
C HIS A 4 18.75 -12.80 -1.19
N ASP A 5 18.22 -12.36 -0.04
CA ASP A 5 17.62 -11.02 0.13
C ASP A 5 18.68 -9.92 0.00
N ALA A 6 19.90 -10.18 0.48
CA ALA A 6 21.00 -9.21 0.44
C ALA A 6 21.48 -8.90 -1.00
N ARG A 7 21.44 -9.89 -1.90
CA ARG A 7 21.81 -9.70 -3.31
C ARG A 7 20.73 -9.00 -4.12
N ALA A 8 19.45 -9.22 -3.78
CA ALA A 8 18.35 -8.46 -4.37
C ALA A 8 18.46 -6.97 -4.03
N ILE A 9 18.83 -6.63 -2.78
CA ILE A 9 18.97 -5.24 -2.32
C ILE A 9 20.07 -4.47 -3.04
N ASP A 10 21.14 -5.11 -3.49
CA ASP A 10 22.24 -4.47 -4.24
C ASP A 10 21.79 -3.99 -5.64
N GLN A 11 20.73 -4.58 -6.20
CA GLN A 11 20.11 -4.20 -7.47
C GLN A 11 18.92 -3.25 -7.31
N LEU A 12 18.44 -3.01 -6.09
CA LEU A 12 17.26 -2.17 -5.84
C LEU A 12 17.63 -0.68 -5.90
N GLY A 13 16.83 0.09 -6.65
CA GLY A 13 17.07 1.50 -6.89
C GLY A 13 17.01 2.38 -5.64
N ARG A 14 17.46 3.63 -5.77
CA ARG A 14 17.44 4.63 -4.67
C ARG A 14 16.05 4.79 -4.05
N THR A 15 14.99 4.65 -4.85
CA THR A 15 13.60 4.72 -4.41
C THR A 15 13.28 3.63 -3.38
N PHE A 16 13.66 2.38 -3.64
CA PHE A 16 13.43 1.29 -2.69
C PHE A 16 14.09 1.58 -1.34
N LEU A 17 15.37 1.99 -1.35
CA LEU A 17 16.09 2.34 -0.13
C LEU A 17 15.46 3.53 0.61
N LEU A 18 14.90 4.51 -0.12
CA LEU A 18 14.20 5.64 0.48
C LEU A 18 12.95 5.16 1.23
N HIS A 19 12.05 4.42 0.59
CA HIS A 19 10.84 3.89 1.25
C HIS A 19 11.16 2.85 2.31
N ALA A 20 12.28 2.12 2.17
CA ALA A 20 12.75 1.20 3.19
C ALA A 20 13.19 1.98 4.43
N ASN A 21 14.01 3.03 4.31
CA ASN A 21 14.53 3.76 5.47
C ASN A 21 13.54 4.79 6.03
N THR A 22 12.72 5.38 5.18
CA THR A 22 11.77 6.45 5.53
C THR A 22 10.43 6.15 4.86
N PRO A 23 9.71 5.11 5.33
CA PRO A 23 8.39 4.80 4.83
C PRO A 23 7.41 5.95 5.11
N LEU A 24 6.56 6.25 4.14
CA LEU A 24 5.56 7.28 4.21
C LEU A 24 4.28 6.74 4.84
N ASN A 25 3.51 7.64 5.45
CA ASN A 25 2.14 7.40 5.90
C ASN A 25 1.99 6.22 6.87
N LEU A 26 3.03 5.89 7.64
CA LEU A 26 2.95 4.83 8.64
C LEU A 26 2.04 5.23 9.80
N GLY A 27 1.09 4.35 10.13
CA GLY A 27 0.25 4.51 11.31
C GLY A 27 -1.16 3.97 11.12
N SER A 28 -2.07 4.54 11.91
CA SER A 28 -3.49 4.21 11.88
C SER A 28 -4.30 5.45 12.19
N LEU A 29 -5.50 5.55 11.63
CA LEU A 29 -6.43 6.63 11.94
C LEU A 29 -7.39 6.19 13.05
N GLU A 30 -7.74 7.08 13.97
CA GLU A 30 -8.71 6.77 15.03
C GLU A 30 -10.14 6.57 14.48
N LYS A 31 -10.50 7.34 13.46
CA LYS A 31 -11.85 7.35 12.85
C LYS A 31 -11.77 7.40 11.33
N PRO A 32 -11.24 6.33 10.70
CA PRO A 32 -11.21 6.23 9.25
C PRO A 32 -12.62 6.12 8.69
N ASP A 33 -12.82 6.71 7.51
CA ASP A 33 -14.05 6.52 6.73
C ASP A 33 -14.04 5.14 6.05
N GLY A 34 -12.85 4.61 5.74
CA GLY A 34 -12.66 3.24 5.26
C GLY A 34 -11.38 2.61 5.81
N SER A 35 -11.42 1.33 6.12
CA SER A 35 -10.35 0.56 6.72
C SER A 35 -10.42 -0.87 6.21
N ALA A 36 -9.28 -1.40 5.79
CA ALA A 36 -9.17 -2.80 5.42
C ALA A 36 -7.85 -3.37 5.91
N ARG A 37 -7.87 -4.67 6.22
CA ARG A 37 -6.67 -5.44 6.53
C ARG A 37 -6.72 -6.75 5.76
N LEU A 38 -5.72 -6.99 4.91
CA LEU A 38 -5.55 -8.24 4.21
C LEU A 38 -4.27 -8.93 4.66
N VAL A 39 -4.29 -10.26 4.60
CA VAL A 39 -3.12 -11.12 4.82
C VAL A 39 -2.79 -11.79 3.50
N GLY A 40 -1.55 -11.62 3.04
CA GLY A 40 -1.03 -12.25 1.83
C GLY A 40 -0.75 -13.73 2.03
N GLN A 41 -0.58 -14.45 0.92
CA GLN A 41 -0.28 -15.89 0.92
C GLN A 41 1.04 -16.25 1.64
N CYS A 42 1.96 -15.30 1.76
CA CYS A 42 3.23 -15.44 2.48
C CYS A 42 3.12 -15.24 4.00
N GLY A 43 1.94 -14.85 4.50
CA GLY A 43 1.69 -14.54 5.91
C GLY A 43 1.87 -13.07 6.30
N ASP A 44 2.47 -12.26 5.41
CA ASP A 44 2.55 -10.80 5.59
C ASP A 44 1.17 -10.15 5.52
N ALA A 45 0.98 -9.04 6.23
CA ALA A 45 -0.28 -8.31 6.28
C ALA A 45 -0.08 -6.81 6.03
N ILE A 46 -1.08 -6.17 5.45
CA ILE A 46 -1.16 -4.71 5.36
C ILE A 46 -2.54 -4.31 5.88
N LYS A 47 -2.56 -3.32 6.77
CA LYS A 47 -3.77 -2.54 7.08
C LYS A 47 -3.67 -1.18 6.42
N ILE A 48 -4.75 -0.71 5.81
CA ILE A 48 -4.88 0.63 5.25
C ILE A 48 -6.11 1.29 5.86
N ASP A 49 -5.93 2.51 6.36
CA ASP A 49 -6.96 3.40 6.89
C ASP A 49 -7.05 4.65 5.99
N LEU A 50 -8.26 5.05 5.62
CA LEU A 50 -8.55 6.17 4.73
C LEU A 50 -9.47 7.19 5.41
N LYS A 51 -9.13 8.47 5.25
CA LYS A 51 -10.03 9.61 5.47
C LYS A 51 -10.38 10.22 4.11
N VAL A 52 -11.66 10.47 3.87
CA VAL A 52 -12.16 10.91 2.56
C VAL A 52 -12.97 12.18 2.70
N ARG A 53 -12.73 13.15 1.81
CA ARG A 53 -13.50 14.40 1.71
C ARG A 53 -14.15 14.49 0.33
N GLY A 54 -15.47 14.39 0.29
CA GLY A 54 -16.16 14.20 -1.00
C GLY A 54 -15.70 12.86 -1.59
N ASP A 55 -15.12 12.87 -2.79
CA ASP A 55 -14.58 11.67 -3.45
C ASP A 55 -13.04 11.65 -3.51
N VAL A 56 -12.37 12.46 -2.68
CA VAL A 56 -10.90 12.57 -2.64
C VAL A 56 -10.36 12.00 -1.33
N ILE A 57 -9.28 11.22 -1.41
CA ILE A 57 -8.53 10.73 -0.26
C ILE A 57 -7.83 11.94 0.40
N ASP A 58 -8.31 12.33 1.58
CA ASP A 58 -7.74 13.44 2.34
C ASP A 58 -6.57 12.97 3.21
N GLU A 59 -6.63 11.76 3.73
CA GLU A 59 -5.55 11.16 4.51
C GLU A 59 -5.54 9.65 4.31
N ILE A 60 -4.35 9.08 4.24
CA ILE A 60 -4.12 7.65 4.15
C ILE A 60 -3.07 7.26 5.18
N CYS A 61 -3.32 6.20 5.94
CA CYS A 61 -2.35 5.60 6.84
C CYS A 61 -2.24 4.11 6.57
N VAL A 62 -1.02 3.60 6.63
CA VAL A 62 -0.72 2.18 6.39
C VAL A 62 0.02 1.59 7.57
N LEU A 63 -0.35 0.35 7.93
CA LEU A 63 0.30 -0.44 8.96
C LEU A 63 0.71 -1.79 8.35
N PRO A 64 1.90 -1.87 7.74
CA PRO A 64 2.44 -3.11 7.22
C PRO A 64 3.05 -3.97 8.33
N GLU A 65 2.81 -5.27 8.27
CA GLU A 65 3.39 -6.29 9.13
C GLU A 65 3.99 -7.38 8.24
N GLY A 66 5.31 -7.52 8.24
CA GLY A 66 5.97 -8.48 7.36
C GLY A 66 7.39 -8.08 6.98
N CYS A 67 7.81 -8.54 5.81
CA CYS A 67 9.14 -8.26 5.28
C CYS A 67 9.32 -6.81 4.82
N VAL A 68 10.57 -6.45 4.49
CA VAL A 68 10.91 -5.10 4.00
C VAL A 68 10.15 -4.75 2.71
N PHE A 69 9.89 -5.72 1.83
CA PHE A 69 9.14 -5.51 0.59
C PHE A 69 7.68 -5.13 0.89
N THR A 70 7.05 -5.76 1.88
CA THR A 70 5.69 -5.42 2.33
C THR A 70 5.64 -4.00 2.87
N ARG A 71 6.64 -3.58 3.67
CA ARG A 71 6.73 -2.21 4.17
C ARG A 71 6.92 -1.19 3.04
N VAL A 72 7.79 -1.49 2.08
CA VAL A 72 8.07 -0.61 0.94
C VAL A 72 6.86 -0.51 0.01
N CYS A 73 6.19 -1.62 -0.31
CA CYS A 73 4.99 -1.62 -1.16
C CYS A 73 3.83 -0.87 -0.49
N ALA A 74 3.63 -1.03 0.82
CA ALA A 74 2.63 -0.28 1.58
C ALA A 74 2.92 1.24 1.56
N SER A 75 4.19 1.61 1.70
CA SER A 75 4.65 2.99 1.62
C SER A 75 4.38 3.59 0.23
N VAL A 76 4.78 2.92 -0.85
CA VAL A 76 4.57 3.39 -2.23
C VAL A 76 3.10 3.46 -2.60
N VAL A 77 2.29 2.45 -2.28
CA VAL A 77 0.85 2.51 -2.60
C VAL A 77 0.18 3.68 -1.88
N SER A 78 0.63 4.00 -0.66
CA SER A 78 0.08 5.12 0.09
C SER A 78 0.44 6.47 -0.52
N GLU A 79 1.65 6.62 -1.05
CA GLU A 79 2.07 7.82 -1.77
C GLU A 79 1.31 7.98 -3.08
N LEU A 80 1.12 6.87 -3.81
CA LEU A 80 0.36 6.87 -5.07
C LEU A 80 -1.09 7.25 -4.88
N ALA A 81 -1.71 6.86 -3.75
CA ALA A 81 -3.11 7.12 -3.46
C ALA A 81 -3.35 8.47 -2.77
N ASP A 82 -2.33 9.08 -2.18
CA ASP A 82 -2.49 10.34 -1.46
C ASP A 82 -3.04 11.44 -2.39
N LYS A 83 -4.07 12.15 -1.91
CA LYS A 83 -4.78 13.22 -2.63
C LYS A 83 -5.43 12.82 -3.96
N LYS A 84 -5.50 11.53 -4.32
CA LYS A 84 -6.25 11.06 -5.48
C LYS A 84 -7.75 10.96 -5.21
N SER A 85 -8.55 10.99 -6.27
CA SER A 85 -9.95 10.55 -6.15
C SER A 85 -10.03 9.04 -5.89
N LEU A 86 -11.16 8.59 -5.33
CA LEU A 86 -11.42 7.16 -5.12
C LEU A 86 -11.26 6.36 -6.42
N ASP A 87 -11.79 6.87 -7.54
CA ASP A 87 -11.67 6.23 -8.85
C ASP A 87 -10.22 6.15 -9.34
N GLN A 88 -9.47 7.25 -9.22
CA GLN A 88 -8.05 7.28 -9.61
C GLN A 88 -7.16 6.39 -8.72
N ALA A 89 -7.57 6.17 -7.47
CA ALA A 89 -6.89 5.28 -6.55
C ALA A 89 -7.20 3.80 -6.85
N LEU A 90 -8.40 3.49 -7.37
CA LEU A 90 -8.77 2.15 -7.84
C LEU A 90 -8.06 1.75 -9.14
N GLU A 91 -7.60 2.71 -9.93
CA GLU A 91 -6.78 2.48 -11.13
C GLU A 91 -5.30 2.17 -10.82
N ILE A 92 -4.90 2.18 -9.54
CA ILE A 92 -3.50 1.87 -9.17
C ILE A 92 -3.24 0.37 -9.37
N GLU A 93 -2.23 0.04 -10.17
CA GLU A 93 -1.86 -1.34 -10.48
C GLU A 93 -0.55 -1.76 -9.76
N PRO A 94 -0.41 -3.05 -9.39
CA PRO A 94 0.81 -3.58 -8.77
C PRO A 94 2.07 -3.32 -9.61
N GLU A 95 1.94 -3.31 -10.93
CA GLU A 95 2.99 -3.05 -11.90
C GLU A 95 3.54 -1.63 -11.75
N GLN A 96 2.70 -0.63 -11.43
CA GLN A 96 3.17 0.74 -11.17
C GLN A 96 4.07 0.79 -9.93
N ILE A 97 3.74 0.03 -8.88
CA ILE A 97 4.58 -0.07 -7.67
C ILE A 97 5.92 -0.71 -8.02
N ARG A 98 5.92 -1.79 -8.81
CA ARG A 98 7.16 -2.44 -9.28
C ARG A 98 8.03 -1.47 -10.08
N ASP A 99 7.44 -0.73 -11.00
CA ASP A 99 8.14 0.18 -11.90
C ASP A 99 8.79 1.35 -11.12
N ILE A 100 8.12 1.86 -10.08
CA ILE A 100 8.66 2.89 -9.17
C ILE A 100 9.85 2.37 -8.35
N LEU A 101 9.79 1.11 -7.94
CA LEU A 101 10.81 0.49 -7.10
C LEU A 101 12.03 0.00 -7.90
N GLY A 102 11.95 0.00 -9.23
CA GLY A 102 13.04 -0.29 -10.14
C GLY A 102 13.34 -1.78 -10.24
N ASP A 103 12.38 -2.55 -10.73
CA ASP A 103 12.39 -4.02 -10.85
C ASP A 103 12.40 -4.76 -9.51
N LEU A 104 11.26 -4.70 -8.83
CA LEU A 104 10.94 -5.70 -7.81
C LEU A 104 11.09 -7.10 -8.42
N PRO A 105 11.86 -8.02 -7.79
CA PRO A 105 11.96 -9.39 -8.29
C PRO A 105 10.56 -10.01 -8.44
N GLU A 106 10.33 -10.83 -9.47
CA GLU A 106 9.02 -11.42 -9.76
C GLU A 106 8.41 -12.11 -8.53
N ASP A 107 9.25 -12.77 -7.73
CA ASP A 107 8.88 -13.44 -6.49
C ASP A 107 8.25 -12.49 -5.44
N HIS A 108 8.49 -11.18 -5.51
CA HIS A 108 7.97 -10.18 -4.58
C HIS A 108 6.79 -9.35 -5.11
N LEU A 109 6.33 -9.59 -6.34
CA LEU A 109 5.15 -8.91 -6.89
C LEU A 109 3.88 -9.16 -6.06
N HIS A 110 3.85 -10.25 -5.30
CA HIS A 110 2.75 -10.54 -4.36
C HIS A 110 2.60 -9.47 -3.26
N CYS A 111 3.70 -8.82 -2.82
CA CYS A 111 3.63 -7.72 -1.84
C CYS A 111 2.96 -6.47 -2.45
N ALA A 112 3.26 -6.16 -3.72
CA ALA A 112 2.61 -5.07 -4.44
C ALA A 112 1.11 -5.35 -4.64
N ARG A 113 0.76 -6.59 -5.02
CA ARG A 113 -0.63 -7.05 -5.12
C ARG A 113 -1.38 -6.94 -3.79
N LEU A 114 -0.74 -7.35 -2.68
CA LEU A 114 -1.33 -7.21 -1.35
C LEU A 114 -1.63 -5.74 -1.03
N ALA A 115 -0.71 -4.83 -1.33
CA ALA A 115 -0.86 -3.40 -1.06
C ALA A 115 -2.03 -2.80 -1.86
N VAL A 116 -2.08 -3.05 -3.17
CA VAL A 116 -3.16 -2.57 -4.07
C VAL A 116 -4.51 -3.15 -3.68
N ASN A 117 -4.60 -4.46 -3.44
CA ASN A 117 -5.85 -5.09 -3.05
C ASN A 117 -6.36 -4.55 -1.71
N THR A 118 -5.47 -4.31 -0.75
CA THR A 118 -5.86 -3.74 0.55
C THR A 118 -6.40 -2.32 0.38
N LEU A 119 -5.81 -1.52 -0.52
CA LEU A 119 -6.32 -0.19 -0.84
C LEU A 119 -7.73 -0.27 -1.45
N GLY A 120 -7.92 -1.17 -2.41
CA GLY A 120 -9.23 -1.40 -3.03
C GLY A 120 -10.31 -1.79 -2.02
N GLU A 121 -10.01 -2.68 -1.09
CA GLU A 121 -10.94 -3.07 -0.02
C GLU A 121 -11.25 -1.91 0.95
N ALA A 122 -10.26 -1.07 1.28
CA ALA A 122 -10.48 0.10 2.11
C ALA A 122 -11.40 1.12 1.40
N ILE A 123 -11.20 1.34 0.09
CA ILE A 123 -12.07 2.19 -0.74
C ILE A 123 -13.48 1.58 -0.84
N ALA A 124 -13.60 0.27 -1.03
CA ALA A 124 -14.88 -0.42 -1.08
C ALA A 124 -15.65 -0.28 0.24
N GLU A 125 -14.97 -0.24 1.39
CA GLU A 125 -15.61 0.05 2.67
C GLU A 125 -16.14 1.50 2.74
N VAL A 126 -15.39 2.49 2.25
CA VAL A 126 -15.86 3.89 2.15
C VAL A 126 -17.15 3.96 1.33
N LEU A 127 -17.15 3.35 0.13
CA LEU A 127 -18.28 3.39 -0.79
C LEU A 127 -19.53 2.71 -0.21
N ARG A 128 -19.36 1.57 0.49
CA ARG A 128 -20.46 0.89 1.19
C ARG A 128 -21.08 1.78 2.27
N LYS A 129 -20.28 2.37 3.15
CA LYS A 129 -20.77 3.25 4.23
C LYS A 129 -21.48 4.50 3.69
N LYS A 130 -21.00 5.06 2.57
CA LYS A 130 -21.67 6.17 1.88
C LYS A 130 -23.06 5.78 1.36
N ALA A 131 -23.20 4.58 0.79
CA ALA A 131 -24.47 4.08 0.29
C ALA A 131 -25.49 3.81 1.41
N GLU A 132 -25.03 3.42 2.60
CA GLU A 132 -25.89 3.18 3.78
C GLU A 132 -26.36 4.47 4.47
N THR A 133 -25.68 5.60 4.22
CA THR A 133 -25.98 6.90 4.85
C THR A 133 -26.79 7.84 3.92
N SER A 134 -27.04 7.41 2.67
CA SER A 134 -27.74 8.19 1.63
C SER A 134 -29.22 7.86 1.52
#